data_AF-A0A0R1J6R2-F1
#
_entry.id   AF-A0A0R1J6R2-F1
#
_cell.length_a   1.000
_cell.length_b   1.000
_cell.length_c   1.000
_cell.angle_alpha   90.00
_cell.angle_beta   90.00
_cell.angle_gamma   90.00
#
_symmetry.space_group_name_H-M   'P 1'
#
loop_
_entity.id
_entity.type
_entity.pdbx_description
1 polymer ?
#
loop_
_entity_poly.entity_id
_entity_poly.type
_entity_poly.pdbx_seq_one_letter_code
_entity_poly.pdbx_strand_id
1 'polypeptide(L)'
;MKSDSQKIQEKILTVSGNGKGKKEAMADALSKISKSISQDMDLTIQITPVSVEVVEARVNEYIEHFLFFFLPRKREMYQVTLRVKTEIKYLDLKEIEFIKNQVADPNGIQLPRFFSRQREE
;
A
#
# COMPACT_ATOMS: atom_id res chain seq x y z
N MET A 1 -20.35 5.86 -23.84
CA MET A 1 -19.18 5.34 -23.10
C MET A 1 -19.57 5.29 -21.62
N LYS A 2 -19.74 4.10 -21.04
CA LYS A 2 -19.97 3.98 -19.59
C LYS A 2 -18.68 4.40 -18.90
N SER A 3 -18.72 5.54 -18.20
CA SER A 3 -17.62 6.00 -17.37
C SER A 3 -17.51 5.03 -16.21
N ASP A 4 -16.48 4.20 -16.19
CA ASP A 4 -16.20 3.30 -15.09
C ASP A 4 -16.16 4.12 -13.79
N SER A 5 -16.96 3.67 -12.82
CA SER A 5 -17.42 4.39 -11.62
C SER A 5 -16.30 4.66 -10.61
N GLN A 6 -15.36 5.54 -10.96
CA GLN A 6 -14.32 5.99 -10.02
C GLN A 6 -14.96 6.80 -8.90
N LYS A 7 -14.73 6.38 -7.65
CA LYS A 7 -15.18 7.10 -6.45
C LYS A 7 -14.03 7.93 -5.91
N ILE A 8 -14.35 9.10 -5.36
CA ILE A 8 -13.40 10.02 -4.74
C ILE A 8 -13.75 10.14 -3.26
N GLN A 9 -12.75 9.99 -2.39
CA GLN A 9 -12.89 10.16 -0.95
C GLN A 9 -11.78 11.06 -0.40
N GLU A 10 -12.15 12.06 0.40
CA GLU A 10 -11.19 12.80 1.21
C GLU A 10 -10.94 12.09 2.54
N LYS A 11 -9.67 12.04 2.97
CA LYS A 11 -9.26 11.48 4.25
C LYS A 11 -8.18 12.34 4.88
N ILE A 12 -8.24 12.50 6.20
CA ILE A 12 -7.17 13.13 6.98
C ILE A 12 -6.45 12.04 7.75
N LEU A 13 -5.12 12.00 7.60
CA LEU A 13 -4.27 10.99 8.21
C LEU A 13 -3.21 11.68 9.07
N THR A 14 -2.86 11.05 10.18
CA THR A 14 -1.67 11.44 10.96
C THR A 14 -0.64 10.32 10.83
N VAL A 15 0.53 10.65 10.29
CA VAL A 15 1.63 9.69 10.07
C VAL A 15 2.89 10.18 10.75
N SER A 16 3.64 9.27 11.36
CA SER A 16 4.94 9.58 11.97
C SER A 16 6.07 8.93 11.18
N GLY A 17 7.21 9.60 11.13
CA GLY A 17 8.41 9.08 10.48
C GLY A 17 9.68 9.48 11.19
N ASN A 18 10.72 8.69 10.94
CA ASN A 18 12.01 8.86 11.60
C ASN A 18 13.16 8.66 10.62
N GLY A 19 14.28 9.33 10.87
CA GLY A 19 15.45 9.25 10.00
C GLY A 19 16.70 9.89 10.61
N LYS A 20 17.85 9.64 10.00
CA LYS A 20 19.13 10.24 10.42
C LYS A 20 19.27 11.68 9.91
N GLY A 21 18.39 12.11 9.03
CA GLY A 21 18.26 13.50 8.58
C GLY A 21 16.82 13.91 8.35
N LYS A 22 16.59 15.23 8.28
CA LYS A 22 15.26 15.83 8.08
C LYS A 22 14.51 15.25 6.87
N LYS A 23 15.18 15.16 5.72
CA LYS A 23 14.59 14.63 4.48
C LYS A 23 14.21 13.16 4.59
N GLU A 24 15.05 12.36 5.24
CA GLU A 24 14.81 10.93 5.44
C GLU A 24 13.61 10.69 6.36
N ALA A 25 13.53 11.40 7.48
CA ALA A 25 12.39 11.30 8.39
C ALA A 25 11.06 11.68 7.71
N MET A 26 11.10 12.69 6.84
CA MET A 26 9.94 13.13 6.06
C MET A 26 9.52 12.10 5.02
N ALA A 27 10.48 11.56 4.27
CA ALA A 27 10.22 10.51 3.29
C ALA A 27 9.65 9.24 3.94
N ASP A 28 10.20 8.84 5.10
CA ASP A 28 9.68 7.73 5.90
C ASP A 28 8.22 7.97 6.32
N ALA A 29 7.89 9.16 6.82
CA ALA A 29 6.52 9.52 7.19
C ALA A 29 5.56 9.47 5.99
N LEU A 30 5.93 10.06 4.85
CA LEU A 30 5.10 10.09 3.64
C LEU A 30 4.90 8.68 3.06
N SER A 31 5.92 7.81 3.12
CA SER A 31 5.81 6.43 2.62
C SER A 31 4.74 5.62 3.35
N LYS A 32 4.44 5.96 4.61
CA LYS A 32 3.41 5.29 5.41
C LYS A 32 1.99 5.68 5.00
N ILE A 33 1.81 6.79 4.25
CA ILE A 33 0.50 7.23 3.78
C ILE A 33 -0.09 6.22 2.81
N SER A 34 0.66 5.83 1.79
CA SER A 34 0.21 4.85 0.78
C SER A 34 -0.15 3.53 1.46
N LYS A 35 0.72 3.04 2.35
CA LYS A 35 0.48 1.81 3.10
C LYS A 35 -0.80 1.88 3.95
N SER A 36 -1.04 2.99 4.64
CA SER A 36 -2.22 3.17 5.50
C SER A 36 -3.52 3.24 4.67
N ILE A 37 -3.46 3.79 3.47
CA ILE A 37 -4.64 3.89 2.59
C ILE A 37 -4.94 2.53 1.93
N SER A 38 -3.91 1.83 1.46
CA SER A 38 -4.09 0.53 0.80
C SER A 38 -4.62 -0.57 1.72
N GLN A 39 -4.45 -0.48 3.04
CA GLN A 39 -5.02 -1.46 3.98
C GLN A 39 -6.53 -1.32 4.14
N ASP A 40 -7.08 -0.14 3.86
CA ASP A 40 -8.49 0.17 4.11
C ASP A 40 -9.37 0.04 2.85
N MET A 41 -8.76 -0.12 1.66
CA MET A 41 -9.45 -0.05 0.37
C MET A 41 -9.04 -1.17 -0.59
N ASP A 42 -10.03 -1.80 -1.23
CA ASP A 42 -9.83 -2.98 -2.09
C ASP A 42 -9.03 -2.68 -3.39
N LEU A 43 -9.23 -1.53 -4.03
CA LEU A 43 -8.45 -1.10 -5.20
C LEU A 43 -8.29 0.43 -5.25
N THR A 44 -7.11 0.92 -4.87
CA THR A 44 -6.76 2.34 -4.97
C THR A 44 -6.09 2.66 -6.30
N ILE A 45 -6.60 3.65 -7.02
CA ILE A 45 -6.07 4.09 -8.33
C ILE A 45 -5.06 5.22 -8.15
N GLN A 46 -5.41 6.21 -7.34
CA GLN A 46 -4.60 7.41 -7.15
C GLN A 46 -4.76 7.94 -5.73
N ILE A 47 -3.65 8.33 -5.12
CA ILE A 47 -3.61 9.03 -3.83
C ILE A 47 -2.96 10.38 -4.09
N THR A 48 -3.67 11.46 -3.82
CA THR A 48 -3.19 12.82 -4.00
C THR A 48 -3.16 13.54 -2.65
N PRO A 49 -1.98 13.90 -2.11
CA PRO A 49 -1.92 14.76 -0.95
C PRO A 49 -2.37 16.17 -1.34
N VAL A 50 -3.42 16.65 -0.67
CA VAL A 50 -3.98 18.01 -0.84
C VAL A 50 -3.22 19.00 0.03
N SER A 51 -2.93 18.62 1.27
CA SER A 51 -2.11 19.43 2.19
C SER A 51 -1.29 18.54 3.13
N VAL A 52 -0.12 19.04 3.52
CA VAL A 52 0.79 18.40 4.49
C VAL A 52 1.15 19.44 5.53
N GLU A 53 0.85 19.14 6.79
CA GLU A 53 1.14 19.97 7.94
C GLU A 53 2.06 19.23 8.92
N VAL A 54 3.10 19.91 9.41
CA VAL A 54 3.97 19.36 10.46
C VAL A 54 3.30 19.64 11.80
N VAL A 55 2.81 18.58 12.45
CA VAL A 55 2.24 18.68 13.79
C VAL A 55 3.34 18.73 14.83
N GLU A 56 4.40 17.94 14.63
CA GLU A 56 5.50 17.83 15.56
C GLU A 56 6.80 17.49 14.83
N ALA A 57 7.90 18.09 15.25
CA ALA A 57 9.25 17.76 14.78
C ALA A 57 10.21 17.78 15.96
N ARG A 58 10.86 16.64 16.23
CA ARG A 58 11.83 16.46 17.32
C ARG A 58 13.16 15.98 16.76
N VAL A 59 14.24 16.37 17.42
CA VAL A 59 15.58 15.82 17.20
C VAL A 59 16.09 15.26 18.51
N ASN A 60 16.50 13.99 18.48
CA ASN A 60 17.17 13.35 19.60
C ASN A 60 18.65 13.22 19.27
N GLU A 61 19.49 13.84 20.08
CA GLU A 61 20.94 13.81 19.93
C GLU A 61 21.55 12.94 21.02
N TYR A 62 22.41 12.01 20.64
CA TYR A 62 23.14 11.18 21.61
C TYR A 62 24.55 10.85 21.11
N ILE A 63 25.45 10.62 22.06
CA ILE A 63 26.82 10.20 21.78
C ILE A 63 26.88 8.69 21.97
N GLU A 64 27.02 8.00 20.85
CA GLU A 64 27.26 6.56 20.83
C GLU A 64 28.74 6.32 21.15
N HIS A 65 29.03 5.56 22.21
CA HIS A 65 30.38 5.17 22.56
C HIS A 65 30.68 3.82 21.93
N PHE A 66 31.32 3.81 20.75
CA PHE A 66 31.78 2.60 20.10
C PHE A 66 33.20 2.24 20.59
N LEU A 67 33.45 0.96 20.88
CA LEU A 67 34.66 0.44 21.53
C LEU A 67 35.08 1.21 22.80
N PHE A 68 34.32 0.99 23.87
CA PHE A 68 34.61 1.35 25.27
C PHE A 68 34.82 2.84 25.58
N PHE A 69 35.71 3.57 24.93
CA PHE A 69 35.90 5.02 25.07
C PHE A 69 36.55 5.68 23.82
N PHE A 70 36.84 4.92 22.77
CA PHE A 70 37.80 5.36 21.76
C PHE A 70 37.22 6.05 20.53
N LEU A 71 35.92 5.91 20.26
CA LEU A 71 35.29 6.50 19.06
C LEU A 71 33.89 7.07 19.39
N PRO A 72 33.81 8.19 20.13
CA PRO A 72 32.53 8.85 20.36
C PRO A 72 31.96 9.35 19.03
N ARG A 73 30.83 8.79 18.61
CA ARG A 73 30.11 9.22 17.41
C ARG A 73 28.83 9.95 17.80
N LYS A 74 28.71 11.20 17.37
CA LYS A 74 27.45 11.95 17.47
C LYS A 74 26.43 11.33 16.54
N ARG A 75 25.24 11.03 17.08
CA ARG A 75 24.09 10.55 16.34
C ARG A 75 22.94 11.52 16.55
N GLU A 76 22.29 11.86 15.45
CA GLU A 76 21.05 12.62 15.45
C GLU A 76 19.95 11.69 14.92
N MET A 77 18.82 11.67 15.60
CA MET A 77 17.61 11.00 15.15
C MET A 77 16.50 12.03 15.04
N TYR A 78 16.06 12.28 13.80
CA TYR A 78 14.95 13.16 13.50
C TYR A 78 13.66 12.35 13.55
N GLN A 79 12.67 12.90 14.25
CA GLN A 79 11.31 12.36 14.33
C GLN A 79 10.34 13.45 13.89
N VAL A 80 9.39 13.09 13.03
CA VAL A 80 8.35 14.00 12.56
C VAL A 80 6.98 13.33 12.64
N THR A 81 5.98 14.11 13.01
CA THR A 81 4.57 13.76 12.90
C THR A 81 3.90 14.72 11.93
N LEU A 82 3.30 14.17 10.88
CA LEU A 82 2.62 14.89 9.82
C LEU A 82 1.12 14.65 9.89
N ARG A 83 0.35 15.71 9.71
CA ARG A 83 -1.07 15.65 9.39
C ARG A 83 -1.22 15.89 7.90
N VAL A 84 -1.80 14.93 7.19
CA VAL A 84 -1.94 14.98 5.73
C VAL A 84 -3.40 14.86 5.36
N LYS A 85 -3.91 15.83 4.60
CA LYS A 85 -5.19 15.72 3.91
C LYS A 85 -4.94 15.08 2.56
N THR A 86 -5.59 13.97 2.26
CA THR A 86 -5.46 13.24 1.00
C THR A 86 -6.80 13.09 0.30
N GLU A 87 -6.81 13.28 -1.00
CA GLU A 87 -7.86 12.82 -1.90
C GLU A 87 -7.48 11.44 -2.44
N ILE A 88 -8.39 10.48 -2.34
CA ILE A 88 -8.18 9.11 -2.75
C ILE A 88 -9.19 8.78 -3.84
N LYS A 89 -8.69 8.32 -4.99
CA LYS A 89 -9.51 7.77 -6.07
C LYS A 89 -9.41 6.26 -6.04
N TYR A 90 -10.55 5.60 -5.93
CA TYR A 90 -10.61 4.14 -5.80
C TYR A 90 -11.77 3.57 -6.62
N LEU A 91 -11.69 2.26 -6.85
CA LEU A 91 -12.75 1.49 -7.50
C LEU A 91 -13.28 0.45 -6.51
N ASP A 92 -14.60 0.37 -6.40
CA ASP A 92 -15.25 -0.63 -5.56
C ASP A 92 -15.41 -1.93 -6.34
N LEU A 93 -14.59 -2.92 -6.03
CA LEU A 93 -14.61 -4.21 -6.74
C LEU A 93 -15.94 -4.96 -6.55
N LYS A 94 -16.70 -4.65 -5.49
CA LYS A 94 -17.99 -5.29 -5.22
C LYS A 94 -19.08 -4.83 -6.18
N GLU A 95 -18.92 -3.65 -6.76
CA GLU A 95 -19.85 -3.09 -7.74
C GLU A 95 -19.55 -3.56 -9.17
N ILE A 96 -18.45 -4.30 -9.37
CA ILE A 96 -18.07 -4.81 -10.69
C ILE A 96 -18.72 -6.17 -10.91
N GLU A 97 -19.69 -6.23 -11.83
CA GLU A 97 -20.30 -7.48 -12.25
C GLU A 97 -19.41 -8.21 -13.26
N PHE A 98 -18.85 -9.36 -12.86
CA PHE A 98 -18.10 -10.23 -13.75
C PHE A 98 -19.04 -11.23 -14.43
N ILE A 99 -19.08 -11.20 -15.76
CA ILE A 99 -19.81 -12.18 -16.56
C ILE A 99 -19.01 -13.50 -16.56
N LYS A 100 -19.60 -14.57 -16.01
CA LYS A 100 -18.98 -15.89 -15.95
C LYS A 100 -19.21 -16.66 -17.25
N ASN A 101 -18.15 -16.88 -18.01
CA ASN A 101 -18.15 -17.78 -19.17
C ASN A 101 -17.47 -19.09 -18.78
N GLN A 102 -18.21 -20.21 -18.84
CA GLN A 102 -17.61 -21.53 -18.67
C GLN A 102 -16.93 -21.93 -19.97
N VAL A 103 -15.61 -22.07 -19.92
CA VAL A 103 -14.79 -22.51 -21.07
C VAL A 103 -14.19 -23.85 -20.69
N ALA A 104 -14.09 -24.78 -21.66
CA ALA A 104 -13.34 -26.02 -21.46
C ALA A 104 -11.88 -25.68 -21.14
N ASP A 105 -11.22 -26.52 -20.33
CA ASP A 105 -9.83 -26.30 -19.93
C ASP A 105 -8.94 -26.11 -21.17
N PRO A 106 -8.41 -24.90 -21.41
CA PRO A 106 -7.60 -24.63 -22.59
C PRO A 106 -6.28 -25.41 -22.59
N ASN A 107 -5.86 -25.90 -21.43
CA ASN A 107 -4.66 -26.73 -21.26
C ASN A 107 -4.99 -28.20 -20.98
N GLY A 108 -6.27 -28.59 -21.08
CA GLY A 108 -6.71 -29.95 -20.79
C GLY A 108 -6.19 -30.96 -21.81
N ILE A 109 -5.80 -32.14 -21.34
CA ILE A 109 -5.41 -33.25 -22.22
C ILE A 109 -6.67 -33.73 -22.96
N GLN A 110 -6.64 -33.68 -24.30
CA GLN A 110 -7.71 -34.23 -25.14
C GLN A 110 -7.70 -35.75 -25.06
N LEU A 111 -8.50 -36.33 -24.15
CA LEU A 111 -8.65 -37.78 -24.07
C LEU A 111 -9.48 -38.30 -25.25
N PRO A 112 -9.03 -39.34 -25.96
CA PRO A 112 -9.81 -39.92 -27.04
C PRO A 112 -11.05 -40.63 -26.48
N ARG A 113 -12.20 -40.48 -27.17
CA ARG A 113 -13.49 -41.05 -26.77
C ARG A 113 -13.55 -42.57 -27.01
N PHE A 114 -12.88 -43.36 -26.17
CA PHE A 114 -12.86 -44.82 -26.33
C PHE A 114 -13.35 -45.58 -25.11
N PHE A 115 -14.53 -45.27 -24.56
CA PHE A 115 -15.24 -46.24 -23.72
C PHE A 115 -16.76 -46.10 -23.85
N SER A 116 -17.31 -46.89 -24.77
CA SER A 116 -18.68 -47.39 -24.69
C SER A 116 -18.70 -48.82 -25.23
N ARG A 117 -18.43 -49.79 -24.35
CA ARG A 117 -18.78 -51.19 -24.60
C ARG A 117 -19.80 -51.57 -23.53
N GLN A 118 -21.02 -51.78 -24.00
CA GLN A 118 -22.18 -52.22 -23.25
C GLN A 118 -21.83 -53.48 -22.43
N ARG A 119 -22.24 -53.52 -21.16
CA ARG A 119 -22.48 -54.78 -20.46
C ARG A 119 -23.98 -55.03 -20.52
N GLU A 120 -24.39 -55.99 -21.34
CA GLU A 120 -25.62 -56.75 -21.18
C GLU A 120 -25.21 -58.14 -20.73
N GLU A 121 -25.71 -58.56 -19.57
CA GLU A 121 -26.11 -59.94 -19.26
C GLU A 121 -27.48 -59.86 -18.55
#